data_AF-A0A7X8K4K6-F1
#
_entry.id   AF-A0A7X8K4K6-F1
#
_cell.length_a   1.000
_cell.length_b   1.000
_cell.length_c   1.000
_cell.angle_alpha   90.00
_cell.angle_beta   90.00
_cell.angle_gamma   90.00
#
_symmetry.space_group_name_H-M   'P 1'
#
loop_
_entity.id
_entity.type
_entity.pdbx_description
1 polymer ?
#
loop_
_entity_poly.entity_id
_entity_poly.type
_entity_poly.pdbx_seq_one_letter_code
_entity_poly.pdbx_strand_id
1 'polypeptide(L)'
;MEVNYFMTKQLSRRKFMAVAAGTAAAGSVMGLGGIKLASAASPVKILVNGVSVNSKGAKIEDGTTLVPVRFISEALGAKVDWDGATSTVSITGGDGVAPAVPGEPPALPWTYVELDPKEAAKLGYEFYFSHGGCASAAYLAIVSLLKEKVGYPWTTLSDNMWRYGAGGAAGWGTLCGALNSAGMLLGLAAGP
;
A
#
# COMPACT_ATOMS: atom_id res chain seq x y z
N MET A 1 6.32 -25.10 -2.53
CA MET A 1 5.64 -24.92 -3.83
C MET A 1 4.24 -25.49 -3.71
N GLU A 2 3.37 -24.86 -2.91
CA GLU A 2 2.01 -25.36 -2.64
C GLU A 2 1.21 -24.33 -1.80
N VAL A 3 0.78 -23.19 -2.37
CA VAL A 3 -0.30 -22.37 -1.75
C VAL A 3 -1.13 -21.55 -2.78
N ASN A 4 -1.09 -21.85 -4.09
CA ASN A 4 -1.76 -21.00 -5.11
C ASN A 4 -2.81 -21.71 -5.98
N TYR A 5 -3.43 -22.80 -5.50
CA TYR A 5 -4.40 -23.56 -6.30
C TYR A 5 -5.87 -23.46 -5.82
N PHE A 6 -6.15 -22.84 -4.67
CA PHE A 6 -7.48 -23.02 -4.03
C PHE A 6 -8.50 -21.88 -4.23
N MET A 7 -8.13 -20.72 -4.77
CA MET A 7 -9.04 -19.56 -4.84
C MET A 7 -9.71 -19.29 -6.19
N THR A 8 -9.33 -20.00 -7.26
CA THR A 8 -9.80 -19.69 -8.62
C THR A 8 -11.03 -20.47 -9.10
N LYS A 9 -11.69 -21.30 -8.25
CA LYS A 9 -12.77 -22.20 -8.71
C LYS A 9 -14.16 -22.02 -8.07
N GLN A 10 -14.36 -21.04 -7.19
CA GLN A 10 -15.65 -20.85 -6.49
C GLN A 10 -16.63 -19.88 -7.16
N LEU A 11 -16.22 -19.11 -8.18
CA LEU A 11 -17.09 -18.12 -8.84
C LEU A 11 -17.58 -18.57 -10.22
N SER A 12 -18.15 -19.77 -10.29
CA SER A 12 -18.86 -20.24 -11.48
C SER A 12 -20.08 -21.05 -11.06
N ARG A 13 -21.26 -20.50 -11.38
CA ARG A 13 -22.59 -21.10 -11.29
C ARG A 13 -23.27 -21.02 -9.91
N ARG A 14 -24.17 -20.05 -9.74
CA ARG A 14 -25.63 -20.30 -9.80
C ARG A 14 -26.46 -19.07 -9.40
N LYS A 15 -27.21 -18.60 -10.40
CA LYS A 15 -28.61 -18.14 -10.36
C LYS A 15 -28.90 -16.80 -9.67
N PHE A 16 -28.99 -15.77 -10.51
CA PHE A 16 -29.97 -14.68 -10.36
C PHE A 16 -31.36 -15.27 -10.05
N MET A 17 -31.94 -14.92 -8.90
CA MET A 17 -33.37 -14.99 -8.67
C MET A 17 -33.85 -13.61 -8.24
N ALA A 18 -34.51 -12.94 -9.20
CA ALA A 18 -35.45 -11.87 -8.92
C ALA A 18 -36.61 -12.46 -8.12
N VAL A 19 -36.91 -11.91 -6.94
CA VAL A 19 -38.18 -12.17 -6.25
C VAL A 19 -39.11 -11.01 -6.55
N ALA A 20 -40.28 -11.39 -7.05
CA ALA A 20 -41.30 -10.57 -7.66
C ALA A 20 -42.13 -9.77 -6.66
N ALA A 21 -42.81 -8.77 -7.24
CA ALA A 21 -43.89 -7.96 -6.71
C ALA A 21 -44.97 -8.76 -5.97
N GLY A 22 -45.52 -8.14 -4.92
CA GLY A 22 -46.70 -8.58 -4.18
C GLY A 22 -47.57 -7.40 -3.73
N THR A 23 -48.57 -7.11 -4.56
CA THR A 23 -49.85 -6.41 -4.39
C THR A 23 -50.30 -5.82 -3.04
N ALA A 24 -50.61 -4.53 -3.08
CA ALA A 24 -51.82 -3.80 -2.65
C ALA A 24 -52.57 -4.16 -1.33
N ALA A 25 -52.62 -3.19 -0.42
CA ALA A 25 -53.84 -2.85 0.31
C ALA A 25 -53.96 -1.32 0.40
N ALA A 26 -55.01 -0.77 -0.21
CA ALA A 26 -55.40 0.62 -0.11
C ALA A 26 -56.00 0.88 1.29
N GLY A 27 -55.55 1.93 1.96
CA GLY A 27 -56.05 2.33 3.26
C GLY A 27 -55.69 3.78 3.57
N SER A 28 -56.62 4.68 3.23
CA SER A 28 -56.85 6.02 3.80
C SER A 28 -55.71 7.05 3.79
N VAL A 29 -55.87 8.01 2.89
CA VAL A 29 -55.19 9.31 2.86
C VAL A 29 -55.66 10.14 4.06
N MET A 30 -54.78 10.46 5.02
CA MET A 30 -54.89 11.65 5.86
C MET A 30 -53.57 11.88 6.61
N GLY A 31 -52.87 12.96 6.27
CA GLY A 31 -51.67 13.42 6.97
C GLY A 31 -50.56 13.88 6.03
N LEU A 32 -50.67 15.10 5.51
CA LEU A 32 -49.55 15.84 4.92
C LEU A 32 -48.56 16.20 6.05
N GLY A 33 -47.72 15.24 6.42
CA GLY A 33 -46.54 15.43 7.26
C GLY A 33 -45.35 14.87 6.50
N GLY A 34 -44.48 15.76 6.03
CA GLY A 34 -43.35 15.41 5.17
C GLY A 34 -42.51 14.27 5.74
N ILE A 35 -42.54 13.12 5.07
CA ILE A 35 -41.56 12.06 5.29
C ILE A 35 -40.23 12.61 4.76
N LYS A 36 -39.36 13.05 5.67
CA LYS A 36 -37.96 13.26 5.35
C LYS A 36 -37.37 11.89 5.02
N LEU A 37 -37.19 11.58 3.74
CA LEU A 37 -36.24 10.55 3.31
C LEU A 37 -34.84 11.03 3.72
N ALA A 38 -34.40 10.61 4.90
CA ALA A 38 -32.98 10.64 5.22
C ALA A 38 -32.31 9.58 4.32
N SER A 39 -31.61 10.03 3.29
CA SER A 39 -30.69 9.18 2.53
C SER A 39 -29.54 8.80 3.46
N ALA A 40 -29.63 7.63 4.08
CA ALA A 40 -28.52 7.05 4.80
C ALA A 40 -27.49 6.60 3.77
N ALA A 41 -26.40 7.37 3.64
CA ALA A 41 -25.23 6.93 2.88
C ALA A 41 -24.80 5.56 3.41
N SER A 42 -24.75 4.56 2.52
CA SER A 42 -24.37 3.20 2.87
C SER A 42 -23.04 3.21 3.63
N PRO A 43 -22.92 2.48 4.76
CA PRO A 43 -21.68 2.45 5.52
C PRO A 43 -20.56 1.86 4.65
N VAL A 44 -19.50 2.63 4.44
CA VAL A 44 -18.32 2.21 3.66
C VAL A 44 -17.59 1.11 4.42
N LYS A 45 -17.73 -0.15 4.01
CA LYS A 45 -17.06 -1.27 4.70
C LYS A 45 -15.57 -1.31 4.36
N ILE A 46 -14.71 -1.14 5.36
CA ILE A 46 -13.24 -1.22 5.23
C ILE A 46 -12.75 -2.53 5.86
N LEU A 47 -11.89 -3.25 5.14
CA LEU A 47 -11.22 -4.47 5.61
C LEU A 47 -9.73 -4.17 5.83
N VAL A 48 -9.25 -4.36 7.05
CA VAL A 48 -7.82 -4.28 7.39
C VAL A 48 -7.38 -5.68 7.82
N ASN A 49 -6.41 -6.28 7.12
CA ASN A 49 -5.94 -7.65 7.36
C ASN A 49 -7.06 -8.72 7.41
N GLY A 50 -8.12 -8.54 6.61
CA GLY A 50 -9.26 -9.45 6.56
C GLY A 50 -10.30 -9.27 7.68
N VAL A 51 -10.06 -8.36 8.63
CA VAL A 51 -10.99 -8.03 9.72
C VAL A 51 -11.83 -6.81 9.33
N SER A 52 -13.15 -6.91 9.54
CA SER A 52 -14.08 -5.80 9.29
C SER A 52 -13.99 -4.79 10.42
N VAL A 53 -13.51 -3.59 10.14
CA VAL A 53 -13.37 -2.52 11.14
C VAL A 53 -14.40 -1.42 10.83
N ASN A 54 -15.09 -0.92 11.85
CA ASN A 54 -16.17 0.05 11.68
C ASN A 54 -15.62 1.41 11.21
N SER A 55 -16.01 1.81 10.01
CA SER A 55 -15.57 3.01 9.31
C SER A 55 -16.25 4.28 9.85
N LYS A 56 -16.05 4.62 11.12
CA LYS A 56 -16.58 5.88 11.65
C LYS A 56 -15.91 7.06 10.93
N GLY A 57 -16.65 7.77 10.09
CA GLY A 57 -16.18 8.98 9.40
C GLY A 57 -15.63 8.78 7.99
N ALA A 58 -15.71 7.57 7.42
CA ALA A 58 -15.47 7.41 5.99
C ALA A 58 -16.65 7.98 5.18
N LYS A 59 -16.35 8.78 4.15
CA LYS A 59 -17.35 9.42 3.29
C LYS A 59 -16.95 9.32 1.84
N ILE A 60 -17.93 9.28 0.94
CA ILE A 60 -17.69 9.32 -0.50
C ILE A 60 -17.99 10.74 -0.95
N GLU A 61 -16.98 11.45 -1.46
CA GLU A 61 -17.08 12.78 -2.04
C GLU A 61 -16.53 12.73 -3.47
N ASP A 62 -17.30 13.21 -4.45
CA ASP A 62 -16.93 13.24 -5.87
C ASP A 62 -16.43 11.89 -6.44
N GLY A 63 -17.04 10.79 -6.01
CA GLY A 63 -16.65 9.43 -6.42
C GLY A 63 -15.37 8.92 -5.75
N THR A 64 -14.73 9.71 -4.89
CA THR A 64 -13.56 9.33 -4.09
C THR A 64 -13.99 8.97 -2.67
N THR A 65 -13.51 7.83 -2.16
CA THR A 65 -13.75 7.44 -0.77
C THR A 65 -12.68 8.07 0.12
N LEU A 66 -13.08 9.02 0.96
CA LEU A 66 -12.23 9.63 1.98
C LEU A 66 -12.31 8.81 3.26
N VAL A 67 -11.14 8.37 3.73
CA VAL A 67 -11.02 7.57 4.96
C VAL A 67 -10.18 8.35 5.98
N PRO A 68 -10.60 8.42 7.26
CA PRO A 68 -9.82 9.10 8.29
C PRO A 68 -8.42 8.50 8.45
N VAL A 69 -7.37 9.33 8.32
CA VAL A 69 -5.97 8.89 8.42
C VAL A 69 -5.68 8.21 9.76
N ARG A 70 -6.17 8.77 10.88
CA ARG A 70 -5.98 8.19 12.22
C ARG A 70 -6.47 6.75 12.32
N PHE A 71 -7.61 6.47 11.70
CA PHE A 71 -8.22 5.14 11.72
C PHE A 71 -7.35 4.11 11.01
N ILE A 72 -6.82 4.45 9.83
CA ILE A 72 -5.92 3.55 9.08
C ILE A 72 -4.63 3.35 9.88
N SER A 73 -4.03 4.43 10.39
CA SER A 73 -2.79 4.36 11.15
C SER A 73 -2.92 3.47 12.39
N GLU A 74 -3.96 3.66 13.22
CA GLU A 74 -4.20 2.82 14.41
C GLU A 74 -4.49 1.36 14.03
N ALA A 75 -5.24 1.12 12.95
CA ALA A 75 -5.51 -0.23 12.46
C ALA A 75 -4.23 -0.95 11.95
N LEU A 76 -3.21 -0.19 11.53
CA LEU A 76 -1.88 -0.68 11.16
C LEU A 76 -0.90 -0.71 12.35
N GLY A 77 -1.38 -0.53 13.58
CA GLY A 77 -0.55 -0.58 14.79
C GLY A 77 0.25 0.69 15.07
N ALA A 78 -0.05 1.80 14.39
CA ALA A 78 0.61 3.08 14.59
C ALA A 78 -0.09 3.94 15.64
N LYS A 79 0.68 4.63 16.48
CA LYS A 79 0.22 5.65 17.42
C LYS A 79 0.12 7.00 16.70
N VAL A 80 -1.00 7.71 16.86
CA VAL A 80 -1.24 9.00 16.21
C VAL A 80 -1.41 10.10 17.25
N ASP A 81 -0.43 11.00 17.33
CA ASP A 81 -0.45 12.19 18.19
C ASP A 81 -0.73 13.46 17.35
N TRP A 82 -1.48 14.41 17.92
CA TRP A 82 -1.76 15.70 17.29
C TRP A 82 -1.17 16.82 18.14
N ASP A 83 -0.34 17.66 17.53
CA ASP A 83 0.11 18.91 18.11
C ASP A 83 -0.71 20.07 17.55
N GLY A 84 -1.60 20.61 18.40
CA GLY A 84 -2.46 21.73 18.05
C GLY A 84 -1.74 23.08 17.94
N ALA A 85 -0.53 23.22 18.48
CA ALA A 85 0.23 24.46 18.40
C ALA A 85 0.90 24.60 17.02
N THR A 86 1.41 23.50 16.48
CA THR A 86 2.07 23.48 15.16
C THR A 86 1.18 22.98 14.04
N SER A 87 -0.06 22.54 14.35
CA SER A 87 -0.96 21.87 13.40
C SER A 87 -0.34 20.63 12.75
N THR A 88 0.45 19.89 13.53
CA THR A 88 1.22 18.73 13.06
C THR A 88 0.61 17.42 13.56
N VAL A 89 0.43 16.46 12.65
CA VAL A 89 0.10 15.07 13.00
C VAL A 89 1.40 14.26 13.07
N SER A 90 1.68 13.62 14.20
CA SER A 90 2.80 12.69 14.36
C SER A 90 2.28 11.25 14.41
N ILE A 91 2.82 10.38 13.56
CA ILE A 91 2.45 8.96 13.50
C ILE A 91 3.71 8.15 13.84
N THR A 92 3.67 7.37 14.92
CA THR A 92 4.82 6.62 15.45
C THR A 92 4.47 5.16 15.71
N GLY A 93 5.32 4.22 15.33
CA GLY A 93 5.02 2.78 15.42
C GLY A 93 4.11 2.27 14.27
N GLY A 94 4.00 0.96 14.14
CA GLY A 94 3.45 0.24 12.97
C GLY A 94 4.53 -0.62 12.31
N ASP A 95 4.15 -1.62 11.52
CA ASP A 95 5.06 -2.64 10.92
C ASP A 95 6.11 -2.06 9.94
N GLY A 96 6.22 -0.74 9.85
CA GLY A 96 7.35 0.00 9.28
C GLY A 96 7.72 1.14 10.22
N VAL A 97 8.62 0.88 11.17
CA VAL A 97 9.07 1.84 12.18
C VAL A 97 9.64 3.08 11.49
N ALA A 98 8.88 4.16 11.48
CA ALA A 98 9.32 5.50 11.09
C ALA A 98 10.41 6.00 12.08
N PRO A 99 11.29 6.95 11.67
CA PRO A 99 12.41 7.40 12.49
C PRO A 99 11.98 7.89 13.88
N ALA A 100 12.89 7.77 14.84
CA ALA A 100 12.77 8.34 16.19
C ALA A 100 12.67 9.89 16.21
N VAL A 101 12.82 10.56 15.05
CA VAL A 101 12.67 12.01 14.87
C VAL A 101 12.01 12.30 13.51
N PRO A 102 10.91 13.08 13.43
CA PRO A 102 10.33 13.49 12.15
C PRO A 102 11.28 14.35 11.33
N GLY A 103 11.61 13.93 10.10
CA GLY A 103 12.27 14.78 9.10
C GLY A 103 13.78 14.61 8.92
N GLU A 104 14.45 13.78 9.73
CA GLU A 104 15.90 13.53 9.58
C GLU A 104 16.17 12.18 8.88
N PRO A 105 16.97 12.15 7.80
CA PRO A 105 17.32 10.89 7.13
C PRO A 105 18.17 10.02 8.05
N PRO A 106 18.02 8.68 7.99
CA PRO A 106 18.81 7.75 8.79
C PRO A 106 20.31 7.90 8.47
N ALA A 107 21.11 8.02 9.52
CA ALA A 107 22.56 8.16 9.41
C ALA A 107 23.18 6.95 8.67
N LEU A 108 24.17 7.24 7.82
CA LEU A 108 24.97 6.23 7.13
C LEU A 108 26.11 5.74 8.05
N PRO A 109 26.60 4.49 7.88
CA PRO A 109 26.12 3.44 6.97
C PRO A 109 24.85 2.74 7.47
N TRP A 110 23.98 2.34 6.55
CA TRP A 110 22.80 1.55 6.88
C TRP A 110 23.17 0.11 7.18
N THR A 111 22.58 -0.44 8.23
CA THR A 111 22.76 -1.85 8.59
C THR A 111 22.17 -2.74 7.50
N TYR A 112 22.95 -3.73 7.07
CA TYR A 112 22.55 -4.74 6.09
C TYR A 112 22.86 -6.14 6.60
N VAL A 113 22.24 -7.13 5.97
CA VAL A 113 22.53 -8.56 6.19
C VAL A 113 23.03 -9.17 4.90
N GLU A 114 23.78 -10.26 5.01
CA GLU A 114 24.21 -11.02 3.85
C GLU A 114 23.00 -11.59 3.10
N LEU A 115 22.99 -11.39 1.78
CA LEU A 115 21.93 -11.84 0.89
C LEU A 115 22.39 -13.06 0.10
N ASP A 116 21.48 -13.97 -0.22
CA ASP A 116 21.78 -15.08 -1.13
C ASP A 116 21.90 -14.54 -2.56
N PRO A 117 23.07 -14.64 -3.22
CA PRO A 117 23.26 -14.15 -4.58
C PRO A 117 22.33 -14.82 -5.59
N LYS A 118 21.95 -16.09 -5.38
CA LYS A 118 21.08 -16.83 -6.31
C LYS A 118 19.64 -16.35 -6.23
N GLU A 119 19.17 -16.08 -5.03
CA GLU A 119 17.85 -15.52 -4.79
C GLU A 119 17.74 -14.11 -5.38
N ALA A 120 18.72 -13.25 -5.10
CA ALA A 120 18.79 -11.91 -5.68
C ALA A 120 18.85 -11.94 -7.22
N ALA A 121 19.62 -12.85 -7.81
CA ALA A 121 19.70 -12.99 -9.26
C ALA A 121 18.35 -13.42 -9.88
N LYS A 122 17.63 -14.33 -9.23
CA LYS A 122 16.30 -14.76 -9.66
C LYS A 122 15.30 -13.60 -9.63
N LEU A 123 15.24 -12.88 -8.51
CA LEU A 123 14.39 -11.69 -8.37
C LEU A 123 14.75 -10.61 -9.38
N GLY A 124 16.04 -10.39 -9.64
CA GLY A 124 16.51 -9.46 -10.66
C GLY A 124 16.02 -9.82 -12.06
N TYR A 125 15.97 -11.10 -12.41
CA TYR A 125 15.40 -11.53 -13.68
C TYR A 125 13.88 -11.32 -13.74
N GLU A 126 13.15 -11.66 -12.69
CA GLU A 126 11.69 -11.52 -12.62
C GLU A 126 11.26 -10.03 -12.62
N PHE A 127 11.97 -9.18 -11.88
CA PHE A 127 11.68 -7.76 -11.81
C PHE A 127 12.03 -6.99 -13.08
N TYR A 128 12.94 -7.51 -13.91
CA TYR A 128 13.26 -6.90 -15.21
C TYR A 128 12.02 -6.72 -16.07
N PHE A 129 11.20 -7.76 -16.18
CA PHE A 129 10.02 -7.76 -17.03
C PHE A 129 8.81 -7.09 -16.39
N SER A 130 8.74 -7.04 -15.05
CA SER A 130 7.57 -6.54 -14.33
C SER A 130 7.71 -5.07 -13.87
N HIS A 131 8.93 -4.56 -13.66
CA HIS A 131 9.16 -3.27 -13.00
C HIS A 131 9.91 -2.24 -13.85
N GLY A 132 9.95 -2.42 -15.18
CA GLY A 132 10.43 -1.37 -16.09
C GLY A 132 11.94 -1.39 -16.37
N GLY A 133 12.55 -2.58 -16.37
CA GLY A 133 13.89 -2.78 -16.92
C GLY A 133 15.02 -2.85 -15.88
N CYS A 134 16.26 -2.79 -16.39
CA CYS A 134 17.47 -3.22 -15.67
C CYS A 134 17.74 -2.49 -14.34
N ALA A 135 17.48 -1.19 -14.28
CA ALA A 135 17.73 -0.40 -13.06
C ALA A 135 16.75 -0.74 -11.95
N SER A 136 15.45 -0.76 -12.25
CA SER A 136 14.43 -1.09 -11.26
C SER A 136 14.56 -2.54 -10.80
N ALA A 137 14.95 -3.43 -11.71
CA ALA A 137 15.12 -4.84 -11.40
C ALA A 137 16.26 -5.13 -10.41
N ALA A 138 17.45 -4.61 -10.69
CA ALA A 138 18.60 -4.80 -9.81
C ALA A 138 18.38 -4.13 -8.44
N TYR A 139 17.78 -2.94 -8.45
CA TYR A 139 17.36 -2.25 -7.24
C TYR A 139 16.40 -3.08 -6.39
N LEU A 140 15.27 -3.52 -6.96
CA LEU A 140 14.24 -4.24 -6.24
C LEU A 140 14.71 -5.62 -5.79
N ALA A 141 15.57 -6.29 -6.56
CA ALA A 141 16.12 -7.59 -6.19
C ALA A 141 16.85 -7.55 -4.85
N ILE A 142 17.58 -6.46 -4.58
CA ILE A 142 18.34 -6.28 -3.34
C ILE A 142 17.44 -5.68 -2.26
N VAL A 143 16.70 -4.62 -2.59
CA VAL A 143 15.91 -3.88 -1.60
C VAL A 143 14.72 -4.67 -1.08
N SER A 144 14.06 -5.51 -1.89
CA SER A 144 12.97 -6.37 -1.40
C SER A 144 13.46 -7.33 -0.31
N LEU A 145 14.61 -7.97 -0.53
CA LEU A 145 15.21 -8.87 0.46
C LEU A 145 15.67 -8.12 1.72
N LEU A 146 16.22 -6.91 1.59
CA LEU A 146 16.62 -6.10 2.74
C LEU A 146 15.41 -5.55 3.51
N LYS A 147 14.32 -5.19 2.82
CA LYS A 147 13.05 -4.81 3.44
C LYS A 147 12.48 -5.95 4.27
N GLU A 148 12.52 -7.18 3.76
CA GLU A 148 12.03 -8.37 4.48
C GLU A 148 12.93 -8.77 5.65
N LYS A 149 14.26 -8.74 5.47
CA LYS A 149 15.21 -9.25 6.49
C LYS A 149 15.60 -8.22 7.55
N VAL A 150 15.68 -6.93 7.19
CA VAL A 150 16.17 -5.86 8.06
C VAL A 150 15.04 -4.90 8.45
N GLY A 151 14.15 -4.57 7.51
CA GLY A 151 13.10 -3.58 7.72
C GLY A 151 13.61 -2.16 7.58
N TYR A 152 13.31 -1.28 8.53
CA TYR A 152 13.81 0.10 8.55
C TYR A 152 15.35 0.11 8.62
N PRO A 153 16.09 0.96 7.87
CA PRO A 153 15.64 2.06 7.01
C PRO A 153 15.28 1.69 5.55
N TRP A 154 15.49 0.44 5.12
CA TRP A 154 15.29 0.01 3.73
C TRP A 154 13.83 0.11 3.25
N THR A 155 12.87 0.06 4.18
CA THR A 155 11.44 0.25 3.92
C THR A 155 11.10 1.66 3.46
N THR A 156 11.96 2.66 3.73
CA THR A 156 11.76 4.05 3.29
C THR A 156 12.01 4.25 1.80
N LEU A 157 12.76 3.35 1.17
CA LEU A 157 13.08 3.45 -0.24
C LEU A 157 11.88 3.03 -1.09
N SER A 158 11.49 3.88 -2.05
CA SER A 158 10.34 3.61 -2.91
C SER A 158 10.66 2.60 -4.01
N ASP A 159 9.70 1.76 -4.36
CA ASP A 159 9.92 0.69 -5.36
C ASP A 159 10.11 1.22 -6.78
N ASN A 160 9.54 2.39 -7.07
CA ASN A 160 9.58 3.01 -8.40
C ASN A 160 10.77 3.98 -8.61
N MET A 161 11.63 4.16 -7.60
CA MET A 161 12.72 5.16 -7.63
C MET A 161 13.62 5.02 -8.86
N TRP A 162 13.88 3.79 -9.29
CA TRP A 162 14.84 3.47 -10.35
C TRP A 162 14.23 3.26 -11.73
N ARG A 163 12.96 3.62 -11.92
CA ARG A 163 12.26 3.39 -13.19
C ARG A 163 12.84 4.20 -14.35
N TYR A 164 13.41 5.36 -14.06
CA TYR A 164 14.10 6.19 -15.05
C TYR A 164 15.40 5.53 -15.57
N GLY A 165 16.01 4.59 -14.84
CA GLY A 165 17.30 4.02 -15.20
C GLY A 165 17.27 3.01 -16.35
N ALA A 166 16.07 2.71 -16.89
CA ALA A 166 15.90 1.82 -18.03
C ALA A 166 16.63 2.33 -19.28
N GLY A 167 17.27 1.42 -20.02
CA GLY A 167 17.93 1.74 -21.30
C GLY A 167 19.10 2.73 -21.17
N GLY A 168 19.73 2.83 -20.00
CA GLY A 168 20.85 3.74 -19.77
C GLY A 168 20.44 5.19 -19.56
N ALA A 169 19.63 5.40 -18.52
CA ALA A 169 18.98 6.66 -18.16
C ALA A 169 18.01 7.15 -19.25
N ALA A 170 16.74 6.77 -19.11
CA ALA A 170 15.65 7.14 -20.01
C ALA A 170 15.89 6.74 -21.48
N GLY A 171 16.60 5.63 -21.73
CA GLY A 171 16.88 5.14 -23.08
C GLY A 171 18.10 5.77 -23.78
N TRP A 172 18.88 6.62 -23.10
CA TRP A 172 20.02 7.31 -23.70
C TRP A 172 21.26 6.44 -23.90
N GLY A 173 21.25 5.19 -23.42
CA GLY A 173 22.37 4.26 -23.57
C GLY A 173 23.65 4.69 -22.85
N THR A 174 23.55 5.55 -21.83
CA THR A 174 24.71 6.14 -21.16
C THR A 174 25.47 5.13 -20.30
N LEU A 175 24.85 4.68 -19.20
CA LEU A 175 25.44 3.80 -18.19
C LEU A 175 24.50 2.64 -17.89
N CYS A 176 25.03 1.49 -17.48
CA CYS A 176 24.19 0.34 -17.15
C CYS A 176 23.30 0.64 -15.93
N GLY A 177 21.99 0.64 -16.11
CA GLY A 177 21.02 0.94 -15.05
C GLY A 177 21.14 -0.01 -13.84
N ALA A 178 21.48 -1.27 -14.07
CA ALA A 178 21.71 -2.24 -13.00
C ALA A 178 22.94 -1.88 -12.15
N LEU A 179 24.02 -1.38 -12.76
CA LEU A 179 25.22 -0.96 -12.03
C LEU A 179 24.98 0.33 -11.24
N ASN A 180 24.20 1.27 -11.81
CA ASN A 180 23.88 2.53 -11.12
C ASN A 180 23.10 2.30 -9.83
N SER A 181 22.04 1.50 -9.93
CA SER A 181 21.20 1.16 -8.78
C SER A 181 21.98 0.39 -7.72
N ALA A 182 22.77 -0.62 -8.12
CA ALA A 182 23.63 -1.34 -7.20
C ALA A 182 24.66 -0.42 -6.52
N GLY A 183 25.29 0.50 -7.27
CA GLY A 183 26.25 1.47 -6.72
C GLY A 183 25.64 2.39 -5.68
N MET A 184 24.40 2.85 -5.90
CA MET A 184 23.68 3.65 -4.91
C MET A 184 23.40 2.86 -3.63
N LEU A 185 22.98 1.59 -3.74
CA LEU A 185 22.74 0.74 -2.57
C LEU A 185 24.02 0.45 -1.78
N LEU A 186 25.14 0.27 -2.48
CA LEU A 186 26.46 0.15 -1.85
C LEU A 186 26.83 1.43 -1.09
N GLY A 187 26.58 2.61 -1.65
CA GLY A 187 26.81 3.88 -0.95
C GLY A 187 25.97 4.03 0.33
N LEU A 188 24.73 3.52 0.32
CA LEU A 188 23.91 3.48 1.53
C LEU A 188 24.44 2.51 2.59
N ALA A 189 24.88 1.33 2.17
CA ALA A 189 25.33 0.28 3.07
C ALA A 189 26.77 0.50 3.60
N ALA A 190 27.65 1.10 2.80
CA ALA A 190 29.05 1.30 3.14
C ALA A 190 29.35 2.70 3.71
N GLY A 191 28.48 3.68 3.45
CA GLY A 191 28.73 5.08 3.79
C GLY A 191 29.66 5.76 2.77
N PRO A 192 29.87 7.09 2.90
CA PRO A 192 30.78 7.87 2.07
C PRO A 192 32.27 7.53 2.31
#